data_AF-A0A6C0LCW0-F1
#
_entry.id   AF-A0A6C0LCW0-F1
#
_cell.length_a   1.000
_cell.length_b   1.000
_cell.length_c   1.000
_cell.angle_alpha   90.00
_cell.angle_beta   90.00
_cell.angle_gamma   90.00
#
_symmetry.space_group_name_H-M   'P 1'
#
loop_
_entity.id
_entity.type
_entity.pdbx_description
1 polymer ?
#
loop_
_entity_poly.entity_id
_entity_poly.type
_entity_poly.pdbx_seq_one_letter_code
_entity_poly.pdbx_strand_id
1 'polypeptide(L)'
;MYYIRIDAENPNKLIYYCRNCGNEDNLLTVDNVSVSKTQVKKNDQKFSHIINKYTKLDPTLPRVNKILCPNPECDTNTHDAPREIIYIRYDDVNMKYIYLCSTCDTVWKSNEQK
;
A
#
# COMPACT_ATOMS: atom_id res chain seq x y z
N MET A 1 -16.48 -12.05 -12.79
CA MET A 1 -16.06 -10.64 -12.93
C MET A 1 -17.07 -9.94 -13.82
N TYR A 2 -17.61 -8.81 -13.37
CA TYR A 2 -18.56 -8.00 -14.15
C TYR A 2 -17.82 -7.03 -15.07
N TYR A 3 -18.35 -6.85 -16.27
CA TYR A 3 -17.84 -5.97 -17.31
C TYR A 3 -18.91 -4.94 -17.66
N ILE A 4 -18.49 -3.80 -18.21
CA ILE A 4 -19.41 -2.73 -18.61
C ILE A 4 -19.74 -2.88 -20.09
N ARG A 5 -21.02 -2.74 -20.44
CA ARG A 5 -21.47 -2.51 -21.82
C ARG A 5 -22.54 -1.41 -21.85
N ILE A 6 -22.73 -0.84 -23.02
CA ILE A 6 -23.86 0.06 -23.31
C ILE A 6 -25.08 -0.82 -23.59
N ASP A 7 -26.25 -0.43 -23.08
CA ASP A 7 -27.51 -1.11 -23.37
C ASP A 7 -27.86 -1.02 -24.88
N ALA A 8 -28.49 -2.07 -25.41
CA ALA A 8 -28.79 -2.15 -26.84
C ALA A 8 -30.00 -1.31 -27.26
N GLU A 9 -30.95 -1.08 -26.36
CA GLU A 9 -32.16 -0.31 -26.62
C GLU A 9 -31.98 1.17 -26.25
N ASN A 10 -31.22 1.45 -25.20
CA ASN A 10 -30.98 2.80 -24.71
C ASN A 10 -29.47 3.11 -24.58
N PRO A 11 -28.89 3.89 -25.53
CA PRO A 11 -27.46 4.21 -25.50
C PRO A 11 -27.03 5.05 -24.29
N ASN A 12 -27.96 5.62 -23.52
CA ASN A 12 -27.67 6.39 -22.32
C ASN A 12 -27.61 5.55 -21.03
N LYS A 13 -27.78 4.22 -21.13
CA LYS A 13 -27.76 3.31 -19.98
C LYS A 13 -26.52 2.42 -20.01
N LEU A 14 -25.82 2.35 -18.87
CA LEU A 14 -24.69 1.44 -18.66
C LEU A 14 -25.14 0.18 -17.90
N ILE A 15 -24.67 -0.99 -18.33
CA ILE A 15 -25.00 -2.28 -17.72
C ILE A 15 -23.71 -2.99 -17.29
N TYR A 16 -23.69 -3.49 -16.05
CA TYR A 16 -22.69 -4.46 -15.61
C TYR A 16 -23.16 -5.87 -15.97
N TYR A 17 -22.38 -6.62 -16.74
CA TYR A 17 -22.69 -8.00 -17.10
C TYR A 17 -21.54 -8.97 -16.76
N CYS A 18 -21.87 -10.17 -16.31
CA CYS A 18 -20.89 -11.22 -16.04
C CYS A 18 -20.55 -11.97 -17.34
N ARG A 19 -19.28 -11.98 -17.74
CA ARG A 19 -18.84 -12.76 -18.93
C ARG A 19 -18.96 -14.27 -18.77
N ASN A 20 -18.98 -14.78 -17.54
CA ASN A 20 -19.03 -16.23 -17.29
C ASN A 20 -20.45 -16.81 -17.34
N CYS A 21 -21.45 -16.08 -16.82
CA CYS A 21 -22.81 -16.60 -16.69
C CYS A 21 -23.89 -15.73 -17.35
N GLY A 22 -23.54 -14.58 -17.94
CA GLY A 22 -24.48 -13.68 -18.60
C GLY A 22 -25.38 -12.89 -17.65
N ASN A 23 -25.19 -12.97 -16.33
CA ASN A 23 -25.97 -12.18 -15.37
C ASN A 23 -25.76 -10.67 -15.59
N GLU A 24 -26.84 -9.90 -15.55
CA GLU A 24 -26.86 -8.45 -15.76
C GLU A 24 -27.34 -7.74 -14.50
N ASP A 25 -26.53 -6.82 -14.00
CA ASP A 25 -26.86 -5.99 -12.84
C ASP A 25 -27.28 -4.60 -13.29
N ASN A 26 -28.51 -4.23 -12.93
CA ASN A 26 -29.16 -2.97 -13.26
C ASN A 26 -29.12 -1.94 -12.12
N LEU A 27 -28.45 -2.23 -10.99
CA LEU A 27 -28.44 -1.35 -9.80
C LEU A 27 -27.61 -0.06 -9.95
N LEU A 28 -26.98 0.17 -11.10
CA LEU A 28 -26.21 1.40 -11.33
C LEU A 28 -27.13 2.60 -11.54
N THR A 29 -27.34 3.38 -10.49
CA THR A 29 -27.93 4.72 -10.60
C THR A 29 -26.90 5.68 -11.21
N VAL A 30 -27.25 6.32 -12.32
CA VAL A 30 -26.40 7.24 -13.11
C VAL A 30 -25.73 8.31 -12.25
N ASP A 31 -26.38 8.70 -11.15
CA ASP A 31 -25.96 9.82 -10.29
C ASP A 31 -24.68 9.55 -9.48
N ASN A 32 -24.21 8.29 -9.36
CA ASN A 32 -23.03 7.96 -8.51
C ASN A 32 -21.98 7.04 -9.19
N VAL A 33 -22.02 6.85 -10.51
CA VAL A 33 -21.11 5.91 -11.19
C VAL A 33 -19.83 6.59 -11.65
N SER A 34 -18.70 6.28 -11.00
CA SER A 34 -17.36 6.58 -11.50
C SER A 34 -16.81 5.36 -12.25
N VAL A 35 -16.76 5.41 -13.59
CA VAL A 35 -16.28 4.32 -14.45
C VAL A 35 -14.74 4.23 -14.44
N SER A 36 -14.09 5.39 -14.45
CA SER A 36 -12.63 5.48 -14.43
C SER A 36 -12.20 6.68 -13.60
N LYS A 37 -11.22 6.47 -12.73
CA LYS A 37 -10.61 7.50 -11.91
C LYS A 37 -9.10 7.47 -12.13
N THR A 38 -8.60 8.41 -12.92
CA THR A 38 -7.16 8.55 -13.15
C THR A 38 -6.56 9.47 -12.09
N GLN A 39 -5.66 8.94 -11.26
CA GLN A 39 -4.92 9.72 -10.28
C GLN A 39 -3.50 9.99 -10.79
N VAL A 40 -3.25 11.22 -11.26
CA VAL A 40 -1.95 11.64 -11.83
C VAL A 40 -0.93 11.96 -10.74
N LYS A 41 -1.36 12.54 -9.62
CA LYS A 41 -0.53 12.76 -8.43
C LYS A 41 -0.98 11.81 -7.31
N LYS A 42 -0.25 10.73 -7.09
CA LYS A 42 -0.38 9.90 -5.89
C LYS A 42 0.33 10.60 -4.74
N ASN A 43 -0.35 11.51 -4.03
CA ASN A 43 0.17 12.01 -2.75
C ASN A 43 0.12 10.92 -1.66
N ASP A 44 -0.76 9.93 -1.81
CA ASP A 44 -0.83 8.77 -0.93
C ASP A 44 -0.01 7.61 -1.50
N GLN A 45 1.30 7.65 -1.27
CA GLN A 45 2.10 6.43 -1.34
C GLN A 45 1.69 5.54 -0.16
N LYS A 46 0.69 4.68 -0.38
CA LYS A 46 0.40 3.58 0.54
C LYS A 46 1.62 2.67 0.56
N PHE A 47 2.42 2.74 1.63
CA PHE A 47 3.62 1.94 1.88
C PHE A 47 3.40 0.42 1.79
N SER A 48 2.14 -0.02 1.76
CA SER A 48 1.73 -1.39 1.50
C SER A 48 2.29 -1.98 0.21
N HIS A 49 2.66 -1.15 -0.78
CA HIS A 49 3.33 -1.64 -1.99
C HIS A 49 4.86 -1.76 -1.85
N ILE A 50 5.46 -1.08 -0.87
CA ILE A 50 6.92 -1.01 -0.68
C ILE A 50 7.38 -2.07 0.32
N ILE A 51 6.59 -2.33 1.38
CA ILE A 51 6.95 -3.27 2.44
C ILE A 51 6.00 -4.45 2.43
N ASN A 52 6.58 -5.65 2.36
CA ASN A 52 5.89 -6.92 2.48
C ASN A 52 6.47 -7.74 3.63
N LYS A 53 5.81 -8.86 3.98
CA LYS A 53 6.25 -9.75 5.09
C LYS A 53 7.67 -10.32 4.91
N TYR A 54 8.14 -10.41 3.67
CA TYR A 54 9.43 -10.99 3.30
C TYR A 54 10.55 -9.95 3.14
N THR A 55 10.24 -8.66 3.19
CA THR A 55 11.23 -7.57 3.06
C THR A 55 12.35 -7.72 4.10
N LYS A 56 12.06 -8.22 5.30
CA LYS A 56 13.06 -8.48 6.35
C LYS A 56 14.06 -9.60 6.02
N LEU A 57 13.68 -10.50 5.11
CA LEU A 57 14.51 -11.64 4.71
C LEU A 57 15.48 -11.25 3.59
N ASP A 58 15.37 -10.06 3.02
CA ASP A 58 16.21 -9.61 1.93
C ASP A 58 17.60 -9.19 2.47
N PRO A 59 18.69 -9.88 2.09
CA PRO A 59 20.05 -9.53 2.52
C PRO A 59 20.62 -8.34 1.76
N THR A 60 20.01 -7.92 0.64
CA THR A 60 20.48 -6.81 -0.18
C THR A 60 20.06 -5.45 0.36
N LEU A 61 19.08 -5.42 1.26
CA LEU A 61 18.61 -4.19 1.86
C LEU A 61 19.57 -3.68 2.95
N PRO A 62 19.85 -2.37 3.00
CA PRO A 62 20.72 -1.80 4.01
C PRO A 62 20.18 -1.98 5.44
N ARG A 63 21.07 -2.39 6.36
CA ARG A 63 20.76 -2.64 7.77
C ARG A 63 21.55 -1.72 8.69
N VAL A 64 20.92 -1.27 9.77
CA VAL A 64 21.54 -0.41 10.79
C VAL A 64 21.16 -0.87 12.20
N ASN A 65 22.15 -0.93 13.08
CA ASN A 65 21.99 -1.48 14.43
C ASN A 65 21.98 -0.37 15.51
N LYS A 66 22.19 0.88 15.09
CA LYS A 66 22.30 2.05 15.99
C LYS A 66 20.97 2.76 16.25
N ILE A 67 19.92 2.43 15.49
CA ILE A 67 18.61 3.09 15.60
C ILE A 67 17.73 2.30 16.57
N LEU A 68 17.10 3.01 17.52
CA LEU A 68 16.12 2.43 18.43
C LEU A 68 14.79 2.21 17.72
N CYS A 69 14.13 1.09 18.01
CA CYS A 69 12.77 0.87 17.55
C CYS A 69 11.81 1.82 18.27
N PRO A 70 10.87 2.49 17.58
CA PRO A 70 9.88 3.36 18.23
C PRO A 70 8.87 2.58 19.07
N ASN A 71 8.75 1.26 18.88
CA ASN A 71 7.92 0.42 19.73
C ASN A 71 8.66 0.17 21.07
N PRO A 72 8.15 0.70 22.20
CA PRO A 72 8.80 0.54 23.52
C PRO A 72 8.83 -0.92 23.99
N GLU A 73 7.89 -1.75 23.54
CA GLU A 73 7.80 -3.18 23.91
C GLU A 73 8.69 -4.08 23.03
N CYS A 74 9.45 -3.52 22.09
CA CYS A 74 10.32 -4.31 21.23
C CYS A 74 11.44 -4.99 22.02
N ASP A 75 11.69 -6.27 21.75
CA ASP A 75 12.77 -7.05 22.40
C ASP A 75 14.16 -6.42 22.22
N THR A 76 14.38 -5.68 21.14
CA THR A 76 15.64 -4.96 20.91
C THR A 76 15.85 -3.77 21.86
N ASN A 77 14.79 -3.33 22.52
CA ASN A 77 14.80 -2.24 23.50
C ASN A 77 14.81 -2.78 24.94
N THR A 78 14.18 -3.93 25.19
CA THR A 78 13.95 -4.47 26.55
C THR A 78 14.88 -5.62 26.94
N HIS A 79 15.25 -6.50 26.00
CA HIS A 79 15.95 -7.77 26.28
C HIS A 79 17.39 -7.83 25.74
N ASP A 80 17.99 -6.67 25.44
CA ASP A 80 19.35 -6.53 24.86
C ASP A 80 19.58 -7.38 23.57
N ALA A 81 18.49 -7.69 22.85
CA ALA A 81 18.57 -8.39 21.58
C ALA A 81 19.29 -7.53 20.53
N PRO A 82 20.02 -8.15 19.57
CA PRO A 82 20.72 -7.42 18.53
C PRO A 82 19.73 -6.58 17.72
N ARG A 83 19.95 -5.27 17.71
CA ARG A 83 19.16 -4.32 16.94
C ARG A 83 19.44 -4.51 15.46
N GLU A 84 18.38 -4.69 14.68
CA GLU A 84 18.45 -4.72 13.23
C GLU A 84 17.27 -3.95 12.64
N ILE A 85 17.58 -2.76 12.12
CA ILE A 85 16.62 -1.91 11.43
C ILE A 85 17.00 -1.84 9.95
N ILE A 86 16.05 -2.16 9.08
CA ILE A 86 16.19 -2.03 7.64
C ILE A 86 15.68 -0.66 7.24
N TYR A 87 16.43 0.08 6.42
CA TYR A 87 15.98 1.36 5.89
C TYR A 87 15.87 1.33 4.37
N ILE A 88 14.76 1.84 3.86
CA ILE A 88 14.41 1.82 2.44
C ILE A 88 14.14 3.25 2.00
N ARG A 89 14.92 3.73 1.02
CA ARG A 89 14.70 5.02 0.39
C ARG A 89 13.58 4.90 -0.63
N TYR A 90 12.57 5.75 -0.54
CA TYR A 90 11.40 5.72 -1.43
C TYR A 90 11.20 7.01 -2.23
N ASP A 91 11.87 8.08 -1.83
CA ASP A 91 11.85 9.37 -2.51
C ASP A 91 13.30 9.83 -2.65
N ASP A 92 13.84 9.70 -3.86
CA ASP A 92 15.22 10.07 -4.15
C ASP A 92 15.42 11.59 -4.09
N VAL A 93 14.42 12.38 -4.48
CA VAL A 93 14.55 13.83 -4.52
C VAL A 93 14.52 14.43 -3.11
N ASN A 94 13.56 14.00 -2.29
CA ASN A 94 13.39 14.53 -0.94
C ASN A 94 14.13 13.71 0.13
N MET A 95 14.93 12.72 -0.28
CA MET A 95 15.69 11.81 0.59
C MET A 95 14.82 11.22 1.72
N LYS A 96 13.63 10.73 1.38
CA LYS A 96 12.72 10.16 2.39
C LYS A 96 12.99 8.67 2.55
N TYR A 97 13.03 8.26 3.82
CA TYR A 97 13.31 6.89 4.25
C TYR A 97 12.16 6.32 5.06
N ILE A 98 11.93 5.03 4.85
CA ILE A 98 11.11 4.18 5.71
C ILE A 98 12.05 3.25 6.46
N TYR A 99 11.78 3.06 7.73
CA TYR A 99 12.48 2.13 8.60
C TYR A 99 11.55 0.96 8.93
N LEU A 100 12.10 -0.26 8.94
CA LEU A 100 11.45 -1.51 9.29
C LEU A 100 12.29 -2.21 10.35
N CYS A 101 11.70 -2.53 11.49
CA CYS A 101 12.33 -3.37 12.50
C CYS A 101 12.24 -4.85 12.09
N SER A 102 13.36 -5.55 12.00
CA SER A 102 13.37 -7.00 11.69
C SER A 102 12.75 -7.87 12.79
N THR A 103 12.67 -7.36 14.02
CA THR A 103 12.23 -8.12 15.20
C THR A 103 10.73 -8.04 15.43
N CYS A 104 10.16 -6.84 15.51
CA CYS A 104 8.74 -6.63 15.83
C CYS A 104 7.90 -6.15 14.63
N ASP A 105 8.47 -6.17 13.42
CA ASP A 105 7.82 -5.77 12.15
C ASP A 105 7.25 -4.33 12.15
N THR A 106 7.66 -3.49 13.10
CA THR A 106 7.23 -2.09 13.20
C THR A 106 7.86 -1.27 12.08
N VAL A 107 7.04 -0.43 11.43
CA VAL A 107 7.43 0.42 10.30
C VAL A 107 7.19 1.88 10.64
N TRP A 108 8.17 2.75 10.37
CA TRP A 108 8.05 4.21 10.60
C TRP A 108 8.86 5.02 9.60
N LYS A 109 8.67 6.35 9.56
CA LYS A 109 9.38 7.27 8.65
C LYS A 109 10.32 8.19 9.40
N SER A 110 11.31 8.71 8.68
CA SER A 110 12.25 9.70 9.22
C SER A 110 11.62 11.06 9.58
N ASN A 111 10.43 11.37 9.06
CA ASN A 111 9.84 12.72 9.10
C ASN A 111 8.47 12.81 9.81
N GLU A 112 8.10 11.84 10.66
CA GLU A 112 6.85 11.93 11.44
C GLU A 112 7.00 12.65 12.79
N GLN A 113 8.06 13.44 12.97
CA GLN A 113 8.15 14.43 14.04
C GLN A 113 8.20 15.84 13.45
N LYS A 114 7.02 16.38 13.14
CA LYS A 114 6.63 17.78 13.35
C LYS A 114 5.14 17.96 13.14
#